data_AF-A0A957U371-F1
#
_entry.id   AF-A0A957U371-F1
#
_cell.length_a   1.000
_cell.length_b   1.000
_cell.length_c   1.000
_cell.angle_alpha   90.00
_cell.angle_beta   90.00
_cell.angle_gamma   90.00
#
_symmetry.space_group_name_H-M   'P 1'
#
loop_
_entity.id
_entity.type
_entity.pdbx_description
1 polymer ?
#
loop_
_entity_poly.entity_id
_entity_poly.type
_entity_poly.pdbx_seq_one_letter_code
_entity_poly.pdbx_strand_id
1 'polypeptide(L)'
;MEAILRAHVEHEYAEELHELARQDTRQRPPNWHLSPWAVSTYLLGGTLPDGFTVRPKYFGNARLIEIAIATLTTDRALLLLGVPGTGKTWVSEHLAAAISGDSTLLVQGTAGAGEEAIRYGWNY
;
A
#
# COMPACT_ATOMS: atom_id res chain seq x y z
N MET A 1 -15.40 19.25 17.90
CA MET A 1 -15.41 18.10 16.96
C MET A 1 -14.31 18.41 15.96
N GLU A 2 -13.10 17.89 16.18
CA GLU A 2 -11.95 18.16 15.32
C GLU A 2 -12.25 17.64 13.90
N ALA A 3 -12.12 18.53 12.92
CA ALA A 3 -12.24 18.16 11.52
C ALA A 3 -11.03 17.28 11.17
N ILE A 4 -11.26 15.97 11.02
CA ILE A 4 -10.26 15.05 10.49
C ILE A 4 -9.89 15.54 9.09
N LEU A 5 -8.68 16.08 8.92
CA LEU A 5 -8.20 16.67 7.67
C LEU A 5 -8.03 15.63 6.55
N ARG A 6 -7.78 14.36 6.90
CA ARG A 6 -7.73 13.21 6.00
C ARG A 6 -8.05 11.94 6.78
N ALA A 7 -9.06 11.18 6.34
CA ALA A 7 -9.38 9.90 6.94
C ALA A 7 -8.29 8.86 6.59
N HIS A 8 -8.15 7.82 7.40
CA HIS A 8 -7.28 6.69 7.06
C HIS A 8 -7.71 6.06 5.73
N VAL A 9 -6.74 5.53 4.98
CA VAL A 9 -6.96 5.04 3.61
C VAL A 9 -8.01 3.93 3.57
N GLU A 10 -7.98 3.03 4.54
CA GLU A 10 -8.95 1.94 4.68
C GLU A 10 -10.39 2.45 4.92
N HIS A 11 -10.56 3.64 5.48
CA HIS A 11 -11.88 4.25 5.65
C HIS A 11 -12.31 5.05 4.40
N GLU A 12 -11.39 5.82 3.81
CA GLU A 12 -11.68 6.62 2.61
C GLU A 12 -11.98 5.74 1.39
N TYR A 13 -11.27 4.61 1.26
CA TYR A 13 -11.37 3.68 0.13
C TYR A 13 -12.02 2.35 0.51
N ALA A 14 -12.82 2.34 1.59
CA ALA A 14 -13.45 1.14 2.13
C ALA A 14 -14.27 0.37 1.09
N GLU A 15 -15.05 1.08 0.28
CA GLU A 15 -15.89 0.49 -0.78
C GLU A 15 -15.03 -0.20 -1.85
N GLU A 16 -14.00 0.48 -2.35
CA GLU A 16 -13.11 -0.08 -3.37
C GLU A 16 -12.37 -1.33 -2.84
N LEU A 17 -11.89 -1.28 -1.59
CA LEU A 17 -11.24 -2.42 -0.93
C LEU A 17 -12.21 -3.58 -0.69
N HIS A 18 -13.45 -3.29 -0.30
CA HIS A 18 -14.49 -4.29 -0.08
C HIS A 18 -14.86 -5.00 -1.37
N GLU A 19 -15.11 -4.26 -2.45
CA GLU A 19 -15.48 -4.83 -3.75
C GLU A 19 -14.35 -5.65 -4.36
N LEU A 20 -13.10 -5.20 -4.21
CA LEU A 20 -11.93 -5.99 -4.56
C LEU A 20 -11.85 -7.29 -3.75
N ALA A 21 -11.99 -7.22 -2.44
CA ALA A 21 -11.92 -8.39 -1.57
C ALA A 21 -13.02 -9.42 -1.87
N ARG A 22 -14.23 -8.94 -2.21
CA ARG A 22 -15.39 -9.77 -2.58
C ARG A 22 -15.14 -10.56 -3.86
N GLN A 23 -14.41 -9.98 -4.81
CA GLN A 23 -14.15 -10.58 -6.13
C GLN A 23 -12.77 -11.26 -6.22
N ASP A 24 -11.90 -11.04 -5.23
CA ASP A 24 -10.56 -11.62 -5.18
C ASP A 24 -10.57 -13.10 -4.80
N THR A 25 -10.52 -13.96 -5.80
CA THR A 25 -10.49 -15.42 -5.70
C THR A 25 -9.08 -16.01 -5.76
N ARG A 26 -8.04 -15.18 -5.85
CA ARG A 26 -6.66 -15.63 -6.04
C ARG A 26 -5.99 -15.96 -4.71
N GLN A 27 -4.87 -16.69 -4.79
CA GLN A 27 -4.07 -17.02 -3.62
C GLN A 27 -3.54 -15.76 -2.92
N ARG A 28 -3.67 -15.74 -1.59
CA ARG A 28 -3.19 -14.67 -0.72
C ARG A 28 -2.00 -15.17 0.10
N PRO A 29 -0.91 -14.41 0.20
CA PRO A 29 0.14 -14.67 1.17
C PRO A 29 -0.40 -14.67 2.61
N PRO A 30 0.31 -15.28 3.57
CA PRO A 30 -0.09 -15.24 4.98
C PRO A 30 -0.29 -13.80 5.47
N ASN A 31 -1.36 -13.57 6.23
CA ASN A 31 -1.75 -12.26 6.80
C ASN A 31 -2.11 -11.17 5.78
N TRP A 32 -2.28 -11.50 4.50
CA TRP A 32 -2.75 -10.54 3.49
C TRP A 32 -4.27 -10.58 3.36
N HIS A 33 -4.89 -9.40 3.34
CA HIS A 33 -6.33 -9.24 3.11
C HIS A 33 -6.70 -9.41 1.63
N LEU A 34 -5.85 -8.92 0.73
CA LEU A 34 -6.00 -8.99 -0.72
C LEU A 34 -4.87 -9.81 -1.36
N SER A 35 -5.12 -10.45 -2.49
CA SER A 35 -4.07 -11.09 -3.28
C SER A 35 -3.15 -10.04 -3.93
N PRO A 36 -1.91 -10.41 -4.31
CA PRO A 36 -0.98 -9.49 -4.98
C PRO A 36 -1.57 -8.81 -6.22
N TRP A 37 -2.43 -9.52 -6.95
CA TRP A 37 -3.12 -8.98 -8.11
C TRP A 37 -4.22 -7.99 -7.74
N ALA A 38 -5.00 -8.28 -6.70
CA ALA A 38 -6.02 -7.36 -6.20
C ALA A 38 -5.37 -6.08 -5.63
N VAL A 39 -4.24 -6.20 -4.93
CA VAL A 39 -3.43 -5.03 -4.49
C VAL A 39 -2.94 -4.24 -5.71
N SER A 40 -2.47 -4.90 -6.77
CA SER A 40 -2.05 -4.22 -8.00
C SER A 40 -3.22 -3.46 -8.65
N THR A 41 -4.40 -4.08 -8.78
CA THR A 41 -5.60 -3.42 -9.31
C THR A 41 -6.05 -2.27 -8.41
N TYR A 42 -5.94 -2.41 -7.10
CA TYR A 42 -6.24 -1.33 -6.15
C TYR A 42 -5.41 -0.07 -6.41
N LEU A 43 -4.09 -0.23 -6.59
CA LEU A 43 -3.17 0.91 -6.79
C LEU A 43 -3.20 1.48 -8.21
N LEU A 44 -3.22 0.61 -9.22
CA LEU A 44 -3.14 1.01 -10.63
C LEU A 44 -4.50 1.31 -11.26
N GLY A 45 -5.59 1.00 -10.55
CA GLY A 45 -6.94 1.08 -11.06
C GLY A 45 -7.29 -0.05 -12.02
N GLY A 46 -8.57 -0.13 -12.35
CA GLY A 46 -9.10 -1.13 -13.28
C GLY A 46 -10.59 -1.32 -13.10
N THR A 47 -11.19 -2.09 -14.00
CA THR A 47 -12.61 -2.45 -13.93
C THR A 47 -12.72 -3.92 -13.52
N LEU A 48 -13.52 -4.18 -12.48
CA LEU A 48 -13.79 -5.52 -11.98
C LEU A 48 -14.80 -6.25 -12.89
N PRO A 49 -14.89 -7.59 -12.82
CA PRO A 49 -15.82 -8.38 -13.64
C PRO A 49 -17.29 -7.95 -13.58
N ASP A 50 -17.73 -7.39 -12.46
CA ASP A 50 -19.11 -6.88 -12.29
C ASP A 50 -19.32 -5.44 -12.79
N GLY A 51 -18.28 -4.83 -13.37
CA GLY A 51 -18.31 -3.46 -13.90
C GLY A 51 -17.92 -2.39 -12.88
N PHE A 52 -17.65 -2.75 -11.62
CA PHE A 52 -17.17 -1.79 -10.63
C PHE A 52 -15.81 -1.22 -11.04
N THR A 53 -15.65 0.10 -10.99
CA THR A 53 -14.42 0.78 -11.41
C THR A 53 -13.60 1.21 -10.21
N VAL A 54 -12.42 0.62 -10.07
CA VAL A 54 -11.40 0.99 -9.08
C VAL A 54 -10.58 2.15 -9.63
N ARG A 55 -10.54 3.26 -8.91
CA ARG A 55 -9.80 4.45 -9.34
C ARG A 55 -8.30 4.23 -9.16
N PRO A 56 -7.42 4.69 -10.07
CA PRO A 56 -5.98 4.64 -9.87
C PRO A 56 -5.56 5.55 -8.72
N LYS A 57 -4.71 5.04 -7.82
CA LYS A 57 -4.07 5.79 -6.72
C LYS A 57 -2.64 6.17 -7.09
N TYR A 58 -2.06 5.48 -8.07
CA TYR A 58 -0.70 5.73 -8.55
C TYR A 58 -0.69 5.91 -10.07
N PHE A 59 -0.21 7.07 -10.52
CA PHE A 59 -0.15 7.47 -11.94
C PHE A 59 1.26 7.37 -12.54
N GLY A 60 2.19 6.67 -11.88
CA GLY A 60 3.57 6.52 -12.33
C GLY A 60 3.85 5.20 -13.05
N ASN A 61 5.09 4.75 -12.99
CA ASN A 61 5.50 3.50 -13.62
C ASN A 61 4.90 2.28 -12.89
N ALA A 62 3.91 1.64 -13.50
CA ALA A 62 3.24 0.44 -12.97
C ALA A 62 4.22 -0.65 -12.53
N ARG A 63 5.35 -0.79 -13.24
CA ARG A 63 6.38 -1.78 -12.92
C ARG A 63 6.97 -1.59 -11.51
N LEU A 64 7.02 -0.37 -11.00
CA LEU A 64 7.51 -0.10 -9.65
C LEU A 64 6.55 -0.66 -8.59
N ILE A 65 5.24 -0.53 -8.83
CA ILE A 65 4.22 -1.08 -7.92
C ILE A 65 4.26 -2.60 -7.95
N GLU A 66 4.39 -3.22 -9.11
CA GLU A 66 4.54 -4.68 -9.23
C GLU A 66 5.78 -5.20 -8.47
N ILE A 67 6.93 -4.51 -8.61
CA ILE A 67 8.16 -4.88 -7.90
C ILE A 67 7.98 -4.72 -6.38
N ALA A 68 7.33 -3.63 -5.94
CA ALA A 68 7.03 -3.41 -4.53
C ALA A 68 6.16 -4.53 -3.95
N ILE A 69 5.07 -4.87 -4.63
CA ILE A 69 4.17 -5.96 -4.25
C ILE A 69 4.94 -7.28 -4.21
N ALA A 70 5.66 -7.63 -5.29
CA ALA A 70 6.43 -8.88 -5.36
C ALA A 70 7.49 -8.98 -4.24
N THR A 71 8.11 -7.86 -3.87
CA THR A 71 9.05 -7.82 -2.74
C THR A 71 8.33 -8.17 -1.44
N LEU A 72 7.18 -7.55 -1.17
CA LEU A 72 6.38 -7.77 0.04
C LEU A 72 5.72 -9.17 0.09
N THR A 73 5.52 -9.83 -1.06
CA THR A 73 5.04 -11.23 -1.06
C THR A 73 6.06 -12.23 -0.51
N THR A 74 7.31 -11.79 -0.35
CA THR A 74 8.37 -12.55 0.32
C THR A 74 8.55 -12.03 1.76
N ASP A 75 9.34 -12.72 2.60
CA ASP A 75 9.70 -12.24 3.95
C ASP A 75 10.69 -11.05 3.93
N ARG A 76 10.45 -10.06 3.07
CA ARG A 76 11.31 -8.87 2.89
C ARG A 76 10.53 -7.59 3.17
N ALA A 77 11.22 -6.64 3.79
CA ALA A 77 10.73 -5.28 3.95
C ALA A 77 10.90 -4.47 2.65
N LEU A 78 10.07 -3.44 2.50
CA LEU A 78 10.13 -2.48 1.39
C LEU A 78 10.56 -1.11 1.92
N LEU A 79 11.61 -0.53 1.33
CA LEU A 79 12.05 0.84 1.60
C LEU A 79 11.87 1.70 0.34
N LEU A 80 11.02 2.73 0.44
CA LEU A 80 10.80 3.69 -0.66
C LEU A 80 11.70 4.91 -0.48
N LEU A 81 12.67 5.09 -1.38
CA LEU A 81 13.60 6.22 -1.40
C LEU A 81 13.38 7.11 -2.62
N GLY A 82 13.55 8.42 -2.47
CA GLY A 82 13.45 9.37 -3.58
C GLY A 82 13.17 10.79 -3.12
N VAL A 83 13.27 11.74 -4.06
CA VAL A 83 13.10 13.18 -3.80
C VAL A 83 11.74 13.50 -3.15
N PRO A 84 11.62 14.55 -2.31
CA PRO A 84 10.34 14.96 -1.73
C PRO A 84 9.26 15.18 -2.80
N GLY A 85 8.01 14.84 -2.49
CA GLY A 85 6.88 15.04 -3.41
C GLY A 85 6.59 13.90 -4.41
N THR A 86 7.34 12.79 -4.39
CA THR A 86 7.13 11.64 -5.31
C THR A 86 6.07 10.62 -4.89
N GLY A 87 5.21 10.95 -3.92
CA GLY A 87 4.13 10.06 -3.49
C GLY A 87 4.57 8.84 -2.67
N LYS A 88 5.79 8.82 -2.11
CA LYS A 88 6.29 7.70 -1.27
C LYS A 88 5.32 7.35 -0.13
N THR A 89 4.95 8.34 0.67
CA THR A 89 4.00 8.18 1.78
C THR A 89 2.65 7.67 1.29
N TRP A 90 2.13 8.27 0.22
CA TRP A 90 0.86 7.87 -0.38
C TRP A 90 0.86 6.40 -0.82
N VAL A 91 1.88 5.98 -1.57
CA VAL A 91 2.03 4.58 -2.02
C VAL A 91 2.18 3.63 -0.83
N SER A 92 2.96 3.99 0.19
CA SER A 92 3.10 3.21 1.42
C SER A 92 1.77 3.03 2.15
N GLU A 93 0.99 4.10 2.34
CA GLU A 93 -0.31 4.06 3.01
C GLU A 93 -1.30 3.15 2.27
N HIS A 94 -1.34 3.25 0.95
CA HIS A 94 -2.21 2.42 0.12
C HIS A 94 -1.76 0.95 0.07
N LEU A 95 -0.46 0.67 0.06
CA LEU A 95 0.05 -0.69 0.15
C LEU A 95 -0.28 -1.31 1.51
N ALA A 96 -0.07 -0.60 2.61
CA ALA A 96 -0.39 -1.07 3.95
C ALA A 96 -1.90 -1.32 4.10
N ALA A 97 -2.76 -0.38 3.70
CA ALA A 97 -4.20 -0.57 3.75
C ALA A 97 -4.68 -1.77 2.91
N ALA A 98 -4.15 -1.94 1.69
CA ALA A 98 -4.55 -3.04 0.81
C ALA A 98 -4.04 -4.41 1.29
N ILE A 99 -2.85 -4.46 1.89
CA ILE A 99 -2.21 -5.71 2.34
C ILE A 99 -2.73 -6.11 3.71
N SER A 100 -2.68 -5.23 4.70
CA SER A 100 -2.98 -5.55 6.11
C SER A 100 -4.29 -4.96 6.63
N GLY A 101 -5.01 -4.16 5.83
CA GLY A 101 -6.23 -3.48 6.27
C GLY A 101 -5.98 -2.29 7.21
N ASP A 102 -4.72 -1.91 7.42
CA ASP A 102 -4.32 -0.87 8.36
C ASP A 102 -3.20 -0.02 7.74
N SER A 103 -3.53 1.23 7.39
CA SER A 103 -2.58 2.19 6.80
C SER A 103 -1.53 2.72 7.79
N THR A 104 -1.71 2.46 9.10
CA THR A 104 -0.81 2.92 10.16
C THR A 104 0.40 2.02 10.38
N LEU A 105 0.43 0.83 9.75
CA LEU A 105 1.54 -0.13 9.81
C LEU A 105 2.72 0.30 8.93
N LEU A 106 3.18 1.53 9.12
CA LEU A 106 4.28 2.15 8.40
C LEU A 106 5.26 2.77 9.38
N VAL A 107 6.55 2.62 9.08
CA VAL A 107 7.60 3.36 9.79
C VAL A 107 8.20 4.38 8.83
N GLN A 108 8.08 5.65 9.21
CA GLN A 108 8.60 6.77 8.41
C GLN A 108 9.96 7.21 8.93
N GLY A 109 10.96 7.19 8.07
CA GLY A 109 12.25 7.84 8.33
C GLY A 109 12.18 9.34 8.03
N THR A 110 12.74 10.17 8.91
CA THR A 110 12.96 11.60 8.63
C THR A 110 14.33 11.80 7.99
N ALA A 111 14.60 12.97 7.40
CA ALA A 111 15.89 13.27 6.77
C ALA A 111 17.11 13.16 7.72
N GLY A 112 16.89 13.14 9.04
CA GLY A 112 17.94 12.89 10.04
C GLY A 112 18.16 11.42 10.39
N ALA A 113 17.32 10.50 9.89
CA ALA A 113 17.51 9.07 10.07
C ALA A 113 18.60 8.58 9.11
N GLY A 114 19.84 8.54 9.59
CA GLY A 114 20.95 7.94 8.86
C GLY A 114 20.69 6.46 8.57
N GLU A 115 21.31 5.93 7.51
CA GLU A 115 21.22 4.51 7.15
C GLU A 115 21.57 3.58 8.32
N GLU A 116 22.51 4.00 9.19
CA GLU A 116 22.86 3.30 10.43
C GLU A 116 21.71 3.22 11.44
N ALA A 117 20.88 4.26 11.57
CA ALA A 117 19.74 4.24 12.47
C ALA A 117 18.69 3.21 12.03
N ILE A 118 18.53 3.02 10.72
CA ILE A 118 17.62 2.01 10.15
C ILE A 118 18.23 0.60 10.27
N ARG A 119 19.54 0.44 10.01
CA ARG A 119 20.22 -0.87 10.04
C ARG A 119 20.49 -1.39 11.45
N TYR A 120 20.79 -0.51 12.40
CA TYR A 120 21.27 -0.88 13.73
C TYR A 120 20.38 -0.38 14.88
N GLY A 121 19.45 0.54 14.64
CA GLY A 121 18.59 1.13 15.68
C GLY A 121 17.27 0.39 15.93
N TRP A 122 16.97 -0.69 15.19
CA TRP A 122 15.68 -1.39 15.29
C TRP A 122 15.61 -2.41 16.46
N ASN A 123 16.75 -2.75 17.06
CA ASN A 123 16.88 -3.76 18.13
C ASN A 123 17.38 -3.16 19.45
N TYR A 124 17.00 -1.93 19.78
CA TYR A 124 17.20 -1.36 21.11
C TYR A 124 15.93 -0.67 21.62
#